data_AF-D4AM97-F1
#
_entry.id   AF-D4AM97-F1
#
_cell.length_a   1.000
_cell.length_b   1.000
_cell.length_c   1.000
_cell.angle_alpha   90.00
_cell.angle_beta   90.00
_cell.angle_gamma   90.00
#
_symmetry.space_group_name_H-M   'P 1'
#
loop_
_entity.id
_entity.type
_entity.pdbx_description
1 polymer ?
#
loop_
_entity_poly.entity_id
_entity_poly.type
_entity_poly.pdbx_seq_one_letter_code
_entity_poly.pdbx_strand_id
1 'polypeptide(L)'
;MSRFWCVFVASILFCISQFGGAKISNPHHLLFISSLTGLAYGVLFGVYPAIVSHAFGISGFSQNWGVMTLAAAIFGHIFNYIYGVIYDSHSKVLPDGTRQCNMGLECYSTAYLVAFYASICSGFLTLLGVFLERYRRHQRLLTEEDEIPQQAA
;
A
#
# COMPACT_ATOMS: atom_id res chain seq x y z
N MET A 1 9.87 11.76 13.90
CA MET A 1 9.90 10.72 12.85
C MET A 1 9.14 11.25 11.64
N SER A 2 9.76 11.30 10.45
CA SER A 2 9.03 11.75 9.24
C SER A 2 7.86 10.81 8.95
N ARG A 3 6.66 11.35 8.76
CA ARG A 3 5.41 10.61 8.53
C ARG A 3 5.53 9.61 7.37
N PHE A 4 6.37 9.94 6.39
CA PHE A 4 6.68 9.07 5.26
C PHE A 4 7.42 7.78 5.64
N TRP A 5 8.23 7.77 6.70
CA TRP A 5 8.86 6.55 7.19
C TRP A 5 7.83 5.56 7.75
N CYS A 6 6.75 6.04 8.37
CA CYS A 6 5.68 5.17 8.83
C CYS A 6 4.96 4.48 7.67
N VAL A 7 4.76 5.19 6.54
CA VAL A 7 4.19 4.61 5.32
C VAL A 7 5.14 3.55 4.76
N PHE A 8 6.44 3.83 4.70
CA PHE A 8 7.44 2.85 4.27
C PHE A 8 7.47 1.60 5.16
N VAL A 9 7.40 1.78 6.49
CA VAL A 9 7.28 0.67 7.44
C VAL A 9 6.00 -0.12 7.20
N ALA A 10 4.87 0.53 6.96
CA ALA A 10 3.62 -0.15 6.62
C ALA A 10 3.77 -1.00 5.34
N SER A 11 4.42 -0.48 4.29
CA SER A 11 4.71 -1.23 3.06
C SER A 11 5.58 -2.48 3.34
N ILE A 12 6.58 -2.38 4.22
CA ILE A 12 7.40 -3.53 4.63
C ILE A 12 6.54 -4.57 5.36
N LEU A 13 5.68 -4.15 6.29
CA LEU A 13 4.79 -5.05 7.02
C LEU A 13 3.81 -5.75 6.06
N PHE A 14 3.27 -5.04 5.07
CA PHE A 14 2.48 -5.65 4.00
C PHE A 14 3.29 -6.67 3.21
N CYS A 15 4.51 -6.36 2.78
CA CYS A 15 5.37 -7.30 2.07
C CYS A 15 5.61 -8.59 2.88
N ILE A 16 5.97 -8.48 4.16
CA ILE A 16 6.19 -9.64 5.04
C ILE A 16 4.91 -10.46 5.15
N SER A 17 3.77 -9.80 5.37
CA SER A 17 2.48 -10.46 5.51
C SER A 17 2.07 -11.21 4.24
N GLN A 18 2.12 -10.55 3.07
CA GLN A 18 1.71 -11.16 1.81
C GLN A 18 2.64 -12.31 1.40
N PHE A 19 3.95 -12.17 1.62
CA PHE A 19 4.90 -13.26 1.38
C PHE A 19 4.65 -14.45 2.31
N GLY A 20 4.39 -14.17 3.59
CA GLY A 20 4.00 -15.20 4.56
C GLY A 20 2.72 -15.92 4.15
N GLY A 21 1.70 -15.17 3.71
CA GLY A 21 0.44 -15.70 3.18
C GLY A 21 0.64 -16.61 1.96
N ALA A 22 1.59 -16.31 1.08
CA ALA A 22 1.90 -17.16 -0.07
C ALA A 22 2.53 -18.51 0.29
N LYS A 23 3.08 -18.66 1.51
CA LYS A 23 3.84 -19.83 1.96
C LYS A 23 3.19 -20.60 3.11
N ILE A 24 2.04 -20.13 3.60
CA ILE A 24 1.42 -20.67 4.81
C ILE A 24 0.66 -21.97 4.54
N SER A 25 1.20 -23.10 5.02
CA SER A 25 0.53 -24.40 4.93
C SER A 25 -0.29 -24.75 6.18
N ASN A 26 0.07 -24.19 7.34
CA ASN A 26 -0.63 -24.41 8.60
C ASN A 26 -1.62 -23.27 8.88
N PRO A 27 -2.93 -23.55 8.99
CA PRO A 27 -3.95 -22.54 9.20
C PRO A 27 -3.83 -21.79 10.54
N HIS A 28 -3.17 -22.35 11.56
CA HIS A 28 -2.98 -21.67 12.85
C HIS A 28 -2.13 -20.39 12.74
N HIS A 29 -1.27 -20.29 11.72
CA HIS A 29 -0.47 -19.09 11.48
C HIS A 29 -1.26 -17.97 10.77
N LEU A 30 -2.48 -18.24 10.28
CA LEU A 30 -3.30 -17.23 9.60
C LEU A 30 -3.63 -16.07 10.53
N LEU A 31 -3.87 -16.34 11.82
CA LEU A 31 -4.09 -15.30 12.82
C LEU A 31 -2.92 -14.31 12.88
N PHE A 32 -1.69 -14.80 12.81
CA PHE A 32 -0.50 -13.95 12.83
C PHE A 32 -0.40 -13.09 11.56
N ILE A 33 -0.56 -13.70 10.38
CA ILE A 33 -0.51 -13.01 9.08
C ILE A 33 -1.64 -11.98 8.95
N SER A 34 -2.87 -12.33 9.35
CA SER A 34 -4.02 -11.42 9.36
C SER A 34 -3.79 -10.26 10.34
N SER A 35 -3.26 -10.54 11.53
CA SER A 35 -2.94 -9.49 12.50
C SER A 35 -1.84 -8.55 11.99
N LEU A 36 -0.81 -9.09 11.31
CA LEU A 36 0.25 -8.30 10.71
C LEU A 36 -0.28 -7.41 9.57
N THR A 37 -1.18 -7.94 8.75
CA THR A 37 -1.89 -7.16 7.71
C THR A 37 -2.73 -6.05 8.33
N GLY A 38 -3.48 -6.35 9.39
CA GLY A 38 -4.27 -5.38 10.13
C GLY A 38 -3.41 -4.27 10.76
N LEU A 39 -2.26 -4.63 11.34
CA LEU A 39 -1.30 -3.67 11.87
C LEU A 39 -0.75 -2.76 10.76
N ALA A 40 -0.33 -3.33 9.63
CA ALA A 40 0.16 -2.55 8.48
C ALA A 40 -0.90 -1.55 7.99
N TYR A 41 -2.15 -2.01 7.86
CA TYR A 41 -3.29 -1.17 7.50
C TYR A 41 -3.55 -0.06 8.52
N GLY A 42 -3.50 -0.37 9.81
CA GLY A 42 -3.67 0.60 10.89
C GLY A 42 -2.59 1.68 10.92
N VAL A 43 -1.32 1.30 10.72
CA VAL A 43 -0.21 2.26 10.60
C VAL A 43 -0.42 3.16 9.38
N LEU A 44 -0.81 2.59 8.24
CA LEU A 44 -1.07 3.35 7.02
C LEU A 44 -2.19 4.37 7.21
N PHE A 45 -3.38 3.93 7.63
CA PHE A 45 -4.54 4.79 7.84
C PHE A 45 -4.37 5.76 9.01
N GLY A 46 -3.55 5.44 10.00
CA GLY A 46 -3.24 6.36 11.10
C GLY A 46 -2.39 7.56 10.67
N VAL A 47 -1.54 7.40 9.64
CA VAL A 47 -0.59 8.44 9.23
C VAL A 47 -1.03 9.19 7.97
N TYR A 48 -1.77 8.54 7.07
CA TYR A 48 -2.19 9.13 5.79
C TYR A 48 -3.01 10.43 5.93
N PRO A 49 -4.01 10.55 6.83
CA PRO A 49 -4.71 11.80 7.09
C PRO A 49 -3.77 12.95 7.44
N ALA A 50 -2.75 12.68 8.26
CA ALA A 50 -1.77 13.69 8.66
C ALA A 50 -0.82 14.07 7.49
N ILE A 51 -0.55 13.15 6.56
CA ILE A 51 0.20 13.47 5.33
C ILE A 51 -0.65 14.37 4.43
N VAL A 52 -1.93 14.03 4.24
CA VAL A 52 -2.87 14.83 3.42
C VAL A 52 -3.04 16.23 3.99
N SER A 53 -3.21 16.37 5.31
CA SER A 53 -3.33 17.68 5.95
C SER A 53 -2.04 18.51 5.84
N HIS A 54 -0.88 17.86 5.80
CA HIS A 54 0.40 18.54 5.61
C HIS A 54 0.62 18.97 4.15
N ALA A 55 0.19 18.14 3.19
CA ALA A 55 0.37 18.42 1.77
C ALA A 55 -0.60 19.48 1.23
N PHE A 56 -1.87 19.44 1.67
CA PHE A 56 -2.93 20.29 1.12
C PHE A 56 -3.46 21.33 2.11
N GLY A 57 -3.00 21.30 3.37
CA GLY A 57 -3.54 22.13 4.43
C GLY A 57 -4.84 21.58 5.02
N ILE A 58 -5.36 22.29 6.03
CA ILE A 58 -6.58 21.90 6.75
C ILE A 58 -7.84 22.38 6.01
N SER A 59 -7.74 23.48 5.26
CA SER A 59 -8.83 23.98 4.41
C SER A 59 -9.10 22.96 3.29
N GLY A 60 -10.33 22.45 3.22
CA GLY A 60 -10.69 21.40 2.26
C GLY A 60 -10.14 19.99 2.59
N PHE A 61 -9.66 19.77 3.81
CA PHE A 61 -9.09 18.47 4.23
C PHE A 61 -10.04 17.28 3.94
N SER A 62 -11.32 17.41 4.24
CA SER A 62 -12.31 16.35 4.03
C SER A 62 -12.47 15.95 2.55
N GLN A 63 -12.37 16.91 1.63
CA GLN A 63 -12.42 16.65 0.18
C GLN A 63 -11.14 15.96 -0.29
N ASN A 64 -9.98 16.49 0.08
CA ASN A 64 -8.69 15.91 -0.30
C ASN A 64 -8.54 14.49 0.25
N TRP A 65 -8.89 14.29 1.52
CA TRP A 65 -8.90 12.97 2.15
C TRP A 65 -9.90 12.03 1.46
N GLY A 66 -11.12 12.49 1.20
CA GLY A 66 -12.15 11.71 0.50
C GLY A 66 -11.68 11.22 -0.86
N VAL A 67 -11.08 12.09 -1.67
CA VAL A 67 -10.50 11.73 -2.97
C VAL A 67 -9.37 10.70 -2.81
N MET A 68 -8.49 10.86 -1.82
CA MET A 68 -7.45 9.86 -1.56
C MET A 68 -8.04 8.50 -1.18
N THR A 69 -9.11 8.47 -0.38
CA THR A 69 -9.77 7.20 -0.01
C THR A 69 -10.48 6.51 -1.17
N LEU A 70 -10.83 7.24 -2.24
CA LEU A 70 -11.39 6.63 -3.46
C LEU A 70 -10.42 5.63 -4.10
N ALA A 71 -9.12 5.82 -3.91
CA ALA A 71 -8.12 4.85 -4.33
C ALA A 71 -8.40 3.45 -3.73
N ALA A 72 -8.81 3.37 -2.46
CA ALA A 72 -9.14 2.09 -1.83
C ALA A 72 -10.33 1.40 -2.51
N ALA A 73 -11.34 2.15 -2.96
CA ALA A 73 -12.47 1.60 -3.70
C ALA A 73 -12.02 1.05 -5.07
N ILE A 74 -11.28 1.85 -5.84
CA ILE A 74 -10.80 1.47 -7.18
C ILE A 74 -9.89 0.25 -7.11
N PHE A 75 -8.85 0.31 -6.29
CA PHE A 75 -7.89 -0.79 -6.18
C PHE A 75 -8.49 -2.00 -5.47
N GLY A 76 -9.40 -1.82 -4.53
CA GLY A 76 -10.14 -2.92 -3.90
C GLY A 76 -10.91 -3.74 -4.93
N HIS A 77 -11.59 -3.10 -5.88
CA HIS A 77 -12.25 -3.81 -6.99
C HIS A 77 -11.27 -4.51 -7.91
N ILE A 78 -10.16 -3.86 -8.27
CA ILE A 78 -9.13 -4.46 -9.13
C ILE A 78 -8.56 -5.73 -8.49
N PHE A 79 -8.13 -5.66 -7.23
CA PHE A 79 -7.54 -6.81 -6.55
C PHE A 79 -8.55 -7.92 -6.27
N ASN A 80 -9.81 -7.59 -5.95
CA ASN A 80 -10.87 -8.60 -5.83
C ASN A 80 -11.14 -9.32 -7.16
N TYR A 81 -11.15 -8.59 -8.27
CA TYR A 81 -11.31 -9.18 -9.60
C TYR A 81 -10.13 -10.10 -9.95
N ILE A 82 -8.90 -9.64 -9.74
CA ILE A 82 -7.69 -10.45 -9.97
C ILE A 82 -7.73 -11.72 -9.10
N TYR A 83 -8.09 -11.59 -7.83
CA TYR A 83 -8.25 -12.73 -6.93
C TYR A 83 -9.28 -13.73 -7.46
N GLY A 84 -10.44 -13.25 -7.93
CA GLY A 84 -11.49 -14.10 -8.51
C GLY A 84 -11.00 -14.87 -9.74
N VAL A 85 -10.32 -14.19 -10.67
CA VAL A 85 -9.75 -14.83 -11.87
C VAL A 85 -8.71 -15.89 -11.49
N ILE A 86 -7.82 -15.59 -10.53
CA ILE A 86 -6.81 -16.55 -10.05
C ILE A 86 -7.49 -17.78 -9.41
N TYR A 87 -8.47 -17.55 -8.54
CA TYR A 87 -9.20 -18.63 -7.88
C TYR A 87 -9.93 -19.52 -8.89
N ASP A 88 -10.64 -18.89 -9.83
CA ASP A 88 -11.40 -19.60 -10.87
C ASP A 88 -10.48 -20.44 -11.76
N SER A 89 -9.27 -19.95 -12.07
CA SER A 89 -8.28 -20.67 -12.89
C SER A 89 -7.81 -22.00 -12.27
N HIS A 90 -7.87 -22.09 -10.94
CA HIS A 90 -7.48 -23.26 -10.16
C HIS A 90 -8.67 -24.10 -9.69
N SER A 91 -9.90 -23.61 -9.91
CA SER A 91 -11.12 -24.27 -9.48
C SER A 91 -11.61 -25.30 -10.49
N LYS A 92 -12.41 -26.27 -10.02
CA LYS A 92 -13.21 -27.15 -10.88
C LYS A 92 -14.69 -26.84 -10.68
N VAL A 93 -15.45 -26.93 -11.76
CA VAL A 93 -16.91 -26.80 -11.71
C VAL A 93 -17.49 -28.13 -11.21
N LEU A 94 -18.19 -28.09 -10.08
CA LEU A 94 -18.88 -29.23 -9.51
C LEU A 94 -20.21 -29.48 -10.24
N PRO A 95 -20.83 -30.68 -10.09
CA PRO A 95 -22.09 -31.02 -10.73
C PRO A 95 -23.27 -30.10 -10.38
N ASP A 96 -23.18 -29.39 -9.25
CA ASP A 96 -24.15 -28.40 -8.77
C ASP A 96 -23.94 -26.99 -9.38
N GLY A 97 -22.92 -26.82 -10.22
CA GLY A 97 -22.54 -25.55 -10.84
C GLY A 97 -21.63 -24.66 -9.97
N THR A 98 -21.25 -25.10 -8.77
CA THR A 98 -20.33 -24.34 -7.90
C THR A 98 -18.88 -24.51 -8.34
N ARG A 99 -18.03 -23.51 -8.06
CA ARG A 99 -16.58 -23.58 -8.28
C ARG A 99 -15.86 -23.81 -6.96
N GLN A 100 -15.14 -24.92 -6.86
CA GLN A 100 -14.33 -25.23 -5.69
C GLN A 100 -12.89 -25.53 -6.10
N CYS A 101 -11.94 -24.95 -5.38
CA CYS A 101 -10.52 -25.27 -5.50
C CYS A 101 -10.07 -26.14 -4.32
N ASN A 102 -9.66 -27.38 -4.62
CA ASN A 102 -9.25 -28.37 -3.61
C ASN A 102 -7.73 -28.49 -3.45
N MET A 103 -6.96 -27.58 -4.04
CA MET A 103 -5.48 -27.58 -3.98
C MET A 103 -4.93 -26.86 -2.73
N GLY A 104 -5.81 -26.36 -1.85
CA GLY A 104 -5.42 -25.68 -0.62
C GLY A 104 -4.67 -24.37 -0.89
N LEU A 105 -3.43 -24.27 -0.40
CA LEU A 105 -2.62 -23.05 -0.51
C LEU A 105 -2.39 -22.62 -1.97
N GLU A 106 -2.25 -23.56 -2.90
CA GLU A 106 -1.97 -23.25 -4.31
C GLU A 106 -3.09 -22.43 -4.96
N CYS A 107 -4.34 -22.58 -4.48
CA CYS A 107 -5.47 -21.79 -4.95
C CYS A 107 -5.27 -20.28 -4.73
N TYR A 108 -4.55 -19.90 -3.66
CA TYR A 108 -4.44 -18.52 -3.17
C TYR A 108 -3.03 -17.95 -3.23
N SER A 109 -2.00 -18.80 -3.30
CA SER A 109 -0.59 -18.40 -3.25
C SER A 109 -0.25 -17.36 -4.34
N THR A 110 -0.78 -17.54 -5.56
CA THR A 110 -0.60 -16.57 -6.65
C THR A 110 -1.21 -15.21 -6.32
N ALA A 111 -2.39 -15.16 -5.70
CA ALA A 111 -3.02 -13.90 -5.31
C ALA A 111 -2.22 -13.17 -4.22
N TYR A 112 -1.68 -13.91 -3.24
CA TYR A 112 -0.75 -13.38 -2.24
C TYR A 112 0.53 -12.84 -2.88
N LEU A 113 1.09 -13.52 -3.88
CA LEU A 113 2.27 -13.03 -4.62
C LEU A 113 1.98 -11.76 -5.42
N VAL A 114 0.81 -11.65 -6.05
CA VAL A 114 0.40 -10.40 -6.72
C VAL A 114 0.34 -9.25 -5.71
N ALA A 115 -0.28 -9.47 -4.54
CA ALA A 115 -0.33 -8.47 -3.47
C ALA A 115 1.07 -8.13 -2.92
N PHE A 116 1.98 -9.11 -2.85
CA PHE A 116 3.38 -8.91 -2.45
C PHE A 116 4.12 -7.99 -3.42
N TYR A 117 4.04 -8.24 -4.74
CA TYR A 117 4.68 -7.37 -5.73
C TYR A 117 4.05 -5.97 -5.78
N ALA A 118 2.73 -5.87 -5.59
CA ALA A 118 2.06 -4.58 -5.44
C ALA A 118 2.56 -3.80 -4.21
N SER A 119 2.82 -4.50 -3.10
CA SER A 119 3.38 -3.90 -1.88
C SER A 119 4.82 -3.42 -2.07
N ILE A 120 5.65 -4.17 -2.81
CA ILE A 120 7.00 -3.73 -3.21
C ILE A 120 6.92 -2.46 -4.08
N CYS A 121 6.04 -2.46 -5.08
CA CYS A 121 5.84 -1.31 -5.95
C CYS A 121 5.40 -0.07 -5.15
N SER A 122 4.45 -0.24 -4.21
CA SER A 122 4.02 0.83 -3.30
C SER A 122 5.16 1.34 -2.42
N GLY A 123 5.98 0.45 -1.85
CA GLY A 123 7.15 0.83 -1.06
C GLY A 123 8.18 1.61 -1.89
N PHE A 124 8.45 1.17 -3.13
CA PHE A 124 9.33 1.87 -4.06
C PHE A 124 8.80 3.26 -4.44
N LEU A 125 7.51 3.37 -4.79
CA LEU A 125 6.86 4.66 -5.08
C LEU A 125 6.91 5.60 -3.87
N THR A 126 6.74 5.08 -2.67
CA THR A 126 6.88 5.87 -1.43
C THR A 126 8.30 6.40 -1.27
N LEU A 127 9.31 5.55 -1.47
CA LEU A 127 10.72 5.98 -1.40
C LEU A 127 11.06 7.01 -2.49
N LEU A 128 10.58 6.80 -3.72
CA LEU A 128 10.72 7.79 -4.79
C LEU A 128 10.06 9.11 -4.43
N GLY A 129 8.84 9.08 -3.89
CA GLY A 129 8.14 10.28 -3.41
C GLY A 129 8.97 11.07 -2.39
N VAL A 130 9.52 10.37 -1.39
CA VAL A 130 10.40 10.97 -0.38
C VAL A 130 11.67 11.54 -1.00
N PHE A 131 12.29 10.82 -1.93
CA PHE A 131 13.51 11.27 -2.60
C PHE A 131 13.25 12.52 -3.44
N LEU A 132 12.16 12.54 -4.21
CA LEU A 132 11.75 13.67 -5.04
C LEU A 132 11.36 14.89 -4.20
N GLU A 133 10.71 14.69 -3.05
CA GLU A 133 10.40 15.77 -2.12
C GLU A 133 11.68 16.36 -1.51
N ARG A 134 12.61 15.50 -1.08
CA ARG A 134 13.90 15.92 -0.54
C ARG A 134 14.72 16.68 -1.58
N TYR A 135 14.75 16.21 -2.82
CA TYR A 135 15.43 16.87 -3.93
C TYR A 135 14.83 18.26 -4.21
N ARG A 136 13.49 18.35 -4.32
CA ARG A 136 12.79 19.65 -4.51
C ARG A 136 13.02 20.61 -3.35
N ARG A 137 13.07 20.12 -2.12
CA ARG A 137 13.35 20.95 -0.94
C ARG A 137 14.78 21.50 -0.98
N HIS A 138 15.74 20.66 -1.36
CA HIS A 138 17.13 21.09 -1.50
C HIS A 138 17.30 22.13 -2.61
N GLN A 139 16.60 21.99 -3.74
CA GLN A 139 16.63 23.00 -4.80
C GLN A 139 16.05 24.35 -4.35
N ARG A 140 14.92 24.36 -3.62
CA ARG A 140 14.34 25.61 -3.11
C ARG A 140 15.29 26.39 -2.20
N LEU A 141 15.97 25.69 -1.29
CA LEU A 141 16.95 26.32 -0.39
C LEU A 141 18.11 26.96 -1.16
N LEU A 142 18.60 26.31 -2.23
CA LEU A 142 19.65 26.88 -3.08
C LEU A 142 19.17 28.14 -3.81
N THR A 143 17.94 28.13 -4.35
CA THR A 143 17.36 29.31 -5.01
C THR A 143 17.15 30.47 -4.03
N GLU A 144 16.69 30.20 -2.81
CA GLU A 144 16.54 31.22 -1.76
C GLU A 144 17.91 31.81 -1.35
N GLU A 145 18.97 31.00 -1.29
CA GLU A 145 20.33 31.46 -0.97
C GLU A 145 20.91 32.38 -2.06
N ASP A 146 20.59 32.10 -3.33
CA ASP A 146 20.98 32.96 -4.46
C ASP A 146 20.21 34.30 -4.49
N GLU A 147 18.98 34.38 -3.97
CA GLU A 147 18.18 35.61 -3.94
C GLU A 147 18.59 36.59 -2.82
N ILE A 148 19.07 36.10 -1.67
CA ILE A 148 19.49 36.91 -0.51
C ILE A 148 20.56 37.98 -0.84
N PRO A 149 21.65 37.71 -1.59
CA PRO A 149 22.66 38.72 -1.89
C PRO A 149 22.15 39.86 -2.80
N GLN A 150 21.04 39.66 -3.52
CA GLN A 150 20.51 40.63 -4.48
C GLN A 150 19.52 41.63 -3.86
N GLN A 151 18.97 41.33 -2.67
CA GLN A 151 18.10 42.22 -1.88
C GLN A 151 18.86 43.09 -0.86
N ALA A 152 20.15 42.80 -0.63
CA ALA A 152 20.99 43.53 0.31
C ALA A 152 21.86 44.64 -0.33
N ALA A 153 21.68 44.90 -1.64
CA ALA A 153 22.34 45.96 -2.41
C ALA A 153 21.31 46.98 -2.92
#